data_AF-A0A167UNH2-F1
#
_entry.id   AF-A0A167UNH2-F1
#
_cell.length_a   1.000
_cell.length_b   1.000
_cell.length_c   1.000
_cell.angle_alpha   90.00
_cell.angle_beta   90.00
_cell.angle_gamma   90.00
#
_symmetry.space_group_name_H-M   'P 1'
#
loop_
_entity.id
_entity.type
_entity.pdbx_description
1 polymer ?
#
loop_
_entity_poly.entity_id
_entity_poly.type
_entity_poly.pdbx_seq_one_letter_code
_entity_poly.pdbx_strand_id
1 'polypeptide(L)'
;MPRHTTSSSPSRRLPALFVLLGLVTVALLARPARAAGNFTRSCAAFTVHAGATGQVDLLSASCRADDDDGDAGTGNSTGTGSSGALHALHNSTLDLNLCLGIDQTTGQLVWSLYGKFINYCSHCVVTHRTELGCACATLSGVRRNATIDLNEGVTSVNGTLYCADNGF
;
A
#
# COMPACT_ATOMS: atom_id res chain seq x y z
N MET A 1 40.05 -70.84 -13.82
CA MET A 1 40.82 -69.96 -12.92
C MET A 1 39.84 -69.13 -12.10
N PRO A 2 39.90 -69.19 -10.76
CA PRO A 2 38.97 -68.50 -9.87
C PRO A 2 39.51 -67.13 -9.44
N ARG A 3 38.63 -66.15 -9.26
CA ARG A 3 38.88 -65.06 -8.31
C ARG A 3 37.58 -64.51 -7.75
N HIS A 4 37.40 -64.77 -6.46
CA HIS A 4 36.51 -64.06 -5.55
C HIS A 4 36.73 -62.54 -5.61
N THR A 5 35.69 -61.77 -5.30
CA THR A 5 35.74 -60.86 -4.14
C THR A 5 34.33 -60.33 -3.81
N THR A 6 33.82 -60.82 -2.69
CA THR A 6 32.82 -60.19 -1.83
C THR A 6 33.27 -58.79 -1.44
N SER A 7 32.39 -57.79 -1.50
CA SER A 7 32.60 -56.50 -0.85
C SER A 7 31.41 -56.11 -0.01
N SER A 8 31.74 -55.88 1.26
CA SER A 8 30.94 -55.72 2.45
C SER A 8 30.44 -54.29 2.63
N SER A 9 29.21 -54.13 3.11
CA SER A 9 28.74 -52.88 3.73
C SER A 9 29.52 -52.55 5.00
N PRO A 10 29.92 -51.29 5.19
CA PRO A 10 30.12 -50.73 6.52
C PRO A 10 28.93 -49.87 6.91
N SER A 11 28.19 -50.40 7.88
CA SER A 11 27.36 -49.65 8.82
C SER A 11 28.21 -48.54 9.46
N ARG A 12 27.83 -47.27 9.27
CA ARG A 12 28.32 -46.17 10.11
C ARG A 12 27.13 -45.51 10.79
N ARG A 13 26.95 -45.94 12.04
CA ARG A 13 26.26 -45.20 13.10
C ARG A 13 26.86 -43.80 13.17
N LEU A 14 26.02 -42.77 13.06
CA LEU A 14 26.38 -41.44 13.55
C LEU A 14 25.78 -41.25 14.97
N PRO A 15 26.55 -40.64 15.87
CA PRO A 15 26.22 -40.51 17.28
C PRO A 15 25.15 -39.45 17.53
N ALA A 16 24.58 -39.61 18.72
CA ALA A 16 23.53 -38.81 19.33
C ALA A 16 23.91 -37.34 19.56
N LEU A 17 22.85 -36.54 19.75
CA LEU A 17 22.77 -35.34 20.57
C LEU A 17 23.83 -34.25 20.34
N PHE A 18 23.44 -33.20 19.61
CA PHE A 18 23.66 -31.85 20.09
C PHE A 18 22.32 -31.11 20.13
N VAL A 19 21.70 -31.16 21.31
CA VAL A 19 20.69 -30.21 21.74
C VAL A 19 21.40 -28.89 21.96
N LEU A 20 21.27 -27.96 21.01
CA LEU A 20 21.54 -26.55 21.24
C LEU A 20 20.21 -25.81 21.15
N LEU A 21 19.51 -25.88 22.28
CA LEU A 21 18.64 -24.83 22.78
C LEU A 21 19.43 -23.52 22.78
N GLY A 22 18.95 -22.48 22.10
CA GLY A 22 19.57 -21.17 22.23
C GLY A 22 19.12 -20.17 21.18
N LEU A 23 18.11 -19.40 21.55
CA LEU A 23 17.67 -18.16 20.88
C LEU A 23 16.99 -18.33 19.53
N VAL A 24 15.72 -18.73 19.62
CA VAL A 24 14.68 -18.12 18.79
C VAL A 24 14.71 -16.62 19.11
N THR A 25 15.52 -15.85 18.39
CA THR A 25 15.32 -14.42 18.27
C THR A 25 13.99 -14.25 17.56
N VAL A 26 12.93 -14.08 18.35
CA VAL A 26 11.71 -13.42 17.92
C VAL A 26 12.16 -12.00 17.57
N ALA A 27 12.70 -11.84 16.36
CA ALA A 27 12.75 -10.55 15.71
C ALA A 27 11.29 -10.15 15.55
N LEU A 28 10.78 -9.40 16.52
CA LEU A 28 9.66 -8.52 16.29
C LEU A 28 10.04 -7.72 15.05
N LEU A 29 9.51 -8.13 13.90
CA LEU A 29 9.35 -7.28 12.75
C LEU A 29 8.39 -6.19 13.21
N ALA A 30 8.92 -5.21 13.95
CA ALA A 30 8.34 -3.89 14.00
C ALA A 30 8.34 -3.42 12.55
N ARG A 31 7.24 -3.71 11.85
CA ARG A 31 6.95 -3.08 10.57
C ARG A 31 7.11 -1.59 10.83
N PRO A 32 7.96 -0.88 10.07
CA PRO A 32 8.04 0.56 10.20
C PRO A 32 6.61 1.08 10.13
N ALA A 33 6.24 1.93 11.08
CA ALA A 33 4.93 2.57 11.09
C ALA A 33 4.83 3.32 9.76
N ARG A 34 4.17 2.69 8.77
CA ARG A 34 3.93 3.28 7.46
C ARG A 34 3.22 4.60 7.71
N ALA A 35 3.68 5.67 7.07
CA ALA A 35 3.00 6.94 7.12
C ALA A 35 1.61 6.72 6.51
N ALA A 36 0.60 6.53 7.38
CA ALA A 36 -0.73 6.16 6.97
C ALA A 36 -1.32 7.31 6.17
N GLY A 37 -1.55 7.12 4.88
CA GLY A 37 -2.06 8.18 4.01
C GLY A 37 -3.38 8.76 4.53
N ASN A 38 -4.30 7.92 4.96
CA ASN A 38 -5.57 8.22 5.63
C ASN A 38 -6.34 9.43 5.07
N PHE A 39 -6.40 9.57 3.74
CA PHE A 39 -7.08 10.68 3.07
C PHE A 39 -8.55 10.81 3.45
N THR A 40 -9.22 9.72 3.85
CA THR A 40 -10.63 9.75 4.28
C THR A 40 -10.90 10.61 5.52
N ARG A 41 -9.85 11.05 6.25
CA ARG A 41 -10.01 12.01 7.35
C ARG A 41 -10.36 13.42 6.89
N SER A 42 -9.82 13.84 5.76
CA SER A 42 -10.00 15.19 5.20
C SER A 42 -10.78 15.19 3.90
N CYS A 43 -11.03 14.02 3.29
CA CYS A 43 -11.75 13.89 2.03
C CYS A 43 -13.08 13.13 2.15
N ALA A 44 -14.04 13.53 1.33
CA ALA A 44 -15.35 12.91 1.17
C ALA A 44 -15.68 12.69 -0.31
N ALA A 45 -16.82 12.03 -0.57
CA ALA A 45 -17.40 11.81 -1.91
C ALA A 45 -16.41 11.22 -2.92
N PHE A 46 -15.53 10.33 -2.47
CA PHE A 46 -14.47 9.81 -3.32
C PHE A 46 -14.96 8.64 -4.19
N THR A 47 -14.40 8.55 -5.40
CA THR A 47 -14.72 7.53 -6.40
C THR A 47 -13.46 7.18 -7.18
N VAL A 48 -13.37 5.93 -7.64
CA VAL A 48 -12.33 5.53 -8.60
C VAL A 48 -13.00 5.25 -9.94
N HIS A 49 -12.47 5.84 -11.00
CA HIS A 49 -13.00 5.74 -12.35
C HIS A 49 -11.88 5.43 -13.34
N ALA A 50 -12.29 5.12 -14.57
CA ALA A 50 -11.35 4.86 -15.63
C ALA A 50 -10.60 6.14 -16.03
N GLY A 51 -9.27 6.08 -16.08
CA GLY A 51 -8.44 7.15 -16.61
C GLY A 51 -8.30 7.10 -18.13
N ALA A 52 -7.25 7.73 -18.65
CA ALA A 52 -7.04 7.91 -20.09
C ALA A 52 -6.89 6.58 -20.87
N THR A 53 -6.49 5.51 -20.19
CA THR A 53 -6.32 4.17 -20.78
C THR A 53 -7.61 3.34 -20.80
N GLY A 54 -8.70 3.85 -20.22
CA GLY A 54 -9.94 3.11 -20.01
C GLY A 54 -9.89 2.12 -18.85
N GLN A 55 -8.75 1.99 -18.16
CA GLN A 55 -8.63 1.19 -16.94
C GLN A 55 -8.88 2.03 -15.69
N VAL A 56 -9.40 1.39 -14.64
CA VAL A 56 -9.70 2.01 -13.34
C VAL A 56 -8.39 2.34 -12.60
N ASP A 57 -7.92 3.57 -12.76
CA ASP A 57 -6.66 4.09 -12.21
C ASP A 57 -6.77 5.51 -11.64
N LEU A 58 -7.88 6.22 -11.80
CA LEU A 58 -8.01 7.60 -11.35
C LEU A 58 -8.92 7.69 -10.10
N LEU A 59 -8.35 8.08 -8.97
CA LEU A 59 -9.07 8.38 -7.73
C LEU A 59 -9.46 9.85 -7.69
N SER A 60 -10.74 10.18 -7.63
CA SER A 60 -11.23 11.54 -7.35
C SER A 60 -11.82 11.61 -5.95
N ALA A 61 -11.61 12.73 -5.26
CA ALA A 61 -12.25 13.03 -3.98
C ALA A 61 -12.44 14.54 -3.79
N SER A 62 -13.36 14.91 -2.90
CA SER A 62 -13.51 16.29 -2.43
C SER A 62 -12.81 16.41 -1.07
N CYS A 63 -11.69 17.12 -1.00
CA CYS A 63 -10.84 17.21 0.16
C CYS A 63 -10.85 18.61 0.78
N ARG A 64 -10.78 18.67 2.10
CA ARG A 64 -10.69 19.92 2.85
C ARG A 64 -9.34 20.58 2.58
N ALA A 65 -9.35 21.81 2.07
CA ALA A 65 -8.20 22.69 2.15
C ALA A 65 -8.07 23.17 3.60
N ASP A 66 -6.87 23.07 4.15
CA ASP A 66 -6.57 23.75 5.39
C ASP A 66 -6.36 25.20 4.98
N ASP A 67 -7.30 26.06 5.38
CA ASP A 67 -7.13 27.50 5.27
C ASP A 67 -5.98 27.84 6.22
N ASP A 68 -4.76 27.85 5.67
CA ASP A 68 -3.54 28.27 6.34
C ASP A 68 -3.62 29.80 6.49
N ASP A 69 -4.61 30.25 7.28
CA ASP A 69 -4.71 31.61 7.78
C ASP A 69 -3.54 31.76 8.75
N GLY A 70 -2.38 32.09 8.18
CA GLY A 70 -1.18 32.51 8.88
C GLY A 70 -1.39 33.85 9.60
N ASP A 71 -2.46 34.00 10.37
CA ASP A 71 -2.66 35.12 11.26
C ASP A 71 -2.06 34.77 12.62
N ALA A 72 -0.74 34.99 12.72
CA ALA A 72 -0.10 35.31 13.99
C ALA A 72 -0.56 36.73 14.44
N GLY A 73 -1.88 36.95 14.49
CA GLY A 73 -2.53 38.21 14.81
C GLY A 73 -2.83 38.27 16.29
N THR A 74 -1.97 38.96 17.02
CA THR A 74 -2.18 39.24 18.44
C THR A 74 -3.41 40.13 18.61
N GLY A 75 -4.49 39.59 19.15
CA GLY A 75 -5.30 40.27 20.14
C GLY A 75 -6.50 41.11 19.67
N ASN A 76 -7.66 40.66 20.14
CA ASN A 76 -8.85 41.42 20.52
C ASN A 76 -9.82 41.80 19.39
N SER A 77 -10.80 40.93 19.16
CA SER A 77 -12.07 41.32 18.53
C SER A 77 -13.23 40.60 19.20
N THR A 78 -13.88 41.33 20.09
CA THR A 78 -15.25 41.10 20.54
C THR A 78 -16.17 41.41 19.35
N GLY A 79 -16.64 40.38 18.66
CA GLY A 79 -17.41 40.55 17.42
C GLY A 79 -18.30 39.36 17.13
N THR A 80 -19.57 39.52 17.47
CA THR A 80 -20.70 38.61 17.26
C THR A 80 -20.89 38.32 15.77
N GLY A 81 -20.65 37.08 15.35
CA GLY A 81 -20.93 36.64 13.98
C GLY A 81 -20.27 35.31 13.63
N SER A 82 -20.83 34.20 14.12
CA SER A 82 -20.49 32.84 13.67
C SER A 82 -20.90 32.65 12.21
N SER A 83 -20.12 33.18 11.28
CA SER A 83 -20.03 32.66 9.92
C SER A 83 -18.89 31.65 9.96
N GLY A 84 -19.21 30.40 10.29
CA GLY A 84 -18.23 29.33 10.29
C GLY A 84 -17.51 29.34 8.96
N ALA A 85 -16.18 29.53 8.99
CA ALA A 85 -15.34 29.37 7.82
C ALA A 85 -15.69 28.03 7.20
N LEU A 86 -16.43 28.10 6.10
CA LEU A 86 -16.98 26.96 5.41
C LEU A 86 -15.80 26.41 4.62
N HIS A 87 -14.96 25.62 5.30
CA HIS A 87 -13.72 25.09 4.75
C HIS A 87 -13.95 24.64 3.32
N ALA A 88 -13.25 25.29 2.38
CA ALA A 88 -13.48 25.06 0.98
C ALA A 88 -13.11 23.62 0.65
N LEU A 89 -14.09 22.84 0.19
CA LEU A 89 -13.84 21.51 -0.36
C LEU A 89 -13.24 21.68 -1.75
N HIS A 90 -12.04 21.16 -1.94
CA HIS A 90 -11.34 21.13 -3.22
C HIS A 90 -11.48 19.75 -3.84
N ASN A 91 -11.93 19.69 -5.10
CA ASN A 91 -11.95 18.44 -5.83
C ASN A 91 -10.54 18.13 -6.34
N SER A 92 -10.00 17.00 -5.93
CA SER A 92 -8.68 16.54 -6.32
C SER A 92 -8.73 15.16 -6.95
N THR A 93 -7.82 14.93 -7.90
CA THR A 93 -7.69 13.67 -8.62
C THR A 93 -6.26 13.14 -8.49
N LEU A 94 -6.12 11.85 -8.22
CA LEU A 94 -4.85 11.17 -8.09
C LEU A 94 -4.80 9.97 -9.03
N ASP A 95 -3.78 9.93 -9.88
CA ASP A 95 -3.49 8.77 -10.71
C ASP A 95 -2.84 7.67 -9.86
N LEU A 96 -3.62 6.65 -9.53
CA LEU A 96 -3.18 5.47 -8.77
C LEU A 96 -2.14 4.66 -9.52
N ASN A 97 -2.03 4.80 -10.85
CA ASN A 97 -0.97 4.17 -11.62
C ASN A 97 0.43 4.72 -11.26
N LEU A 98 0.48 5.94 -10.70
CA LEU A 98 1.68 6.54 -10.14
C LEU A 98 1.94 6.14 -8.68
N CYS A 99 0.94 5.60 -7.98
CA CYS A 99 1.06 5.24 -6.55
C CYS A 99 1.18 3.73 -6.31
N LEU A 100 0.72 2.91 -7.25
CA LEU A 100 0.61 1.47 -7.10
C LEU A 100 1.47 0.73 -8.11
N GLY A 101 2.14 -0.30 -7.61
CA GLY A 101 2.82 -1.32 -8.40
C GLY A 101 2.31 -2.71 -8.05
N ILE A 102 3.04 -3.72 -8.52
CA ILE A 102 2.81 -5.11 -8.13
C ILE A 102 4.09 -5.74 -7.59
N ASP A 103 3.95 -6.60 -6.59
CA ASP A 103 4.93 -7.63 -6.34
C ASP A 103 4.78 -8.70 -7.42
N GLN A 104 5.72 -8.70 -8.36
CA GLN A 104 5.73 -9.56 -9.53
C GLN A 104 5.83 -11.06 -9.21
N THR A 105 6.30 -11.42 -8.01
CA THR A 105 6.42 -12.81 -7.56
C THR A 105 5.11 -13.35 -7.04
N THR A 106 4.37 -12.54 -6.27
CA THR A 106 3.12 -12.95 -5.61
C THR A 106 1.86 -12.49 -6.35
N GLY A 107 1.98 -11.51 -7.23
CA GLY A 107 0.86 -10.87 -7.92
C GLY A 107 0.05 -9.95 -7.00
N GLN A 108 0.62 -9.53 -5.86
CA GLN A 108 -0.03 -8.62 -4.91
C GLN A 108 0.17 -7.15 -5.28
N LEU A 109 -0.81 -6.31 -4.98
CA LEU A 109 -0.69 -4.86 -5.08
C LEU A 109 0.21 -4.34 -3.97
N VAL A 110 1.09 -3.39 -4.32
CA VAL A 110 1.99 -2.74 -3.36
C VAL A 110 2.06 -1.24 -3.63
N TRP A 111 2.26 -0.46 -2.58
CA TRP A 111 2.57 0.96 -2.72
C TRP A 111 3.94 1.12 -3.37
N SER A 112 4.00 1.84 -4.48
CA SER A 112 5.21 2.10 -5.23
C SER A 112 5.04 3.38 -6.04
N LEU A 113 5.88 4.38 -5.76
CA LEU A 113 5.98 5.56 -6.60
C LEU A 113 6.36 5.11 -8.02
N TYR A 114 5.59 5.56 -9.00
CA TYR A 114 5.69 5.18 -10.41
C TYR A 114 5.53 3.66 -10.65
N GLY A 115 4.74 2.97 -9.83
CA GLY A 115 4.62 1.51 -9.85
C GLY A 115 3.96 0.90 -11.10
N LYS A 116 3.14 1.65 -11.83
CA LYS A 116 2.54 1.26 -13.12
C LYS A 116 1.70 -0.02 -13.08
N PHE A 117 0.91 -0.24 -12.02
CA PHE A 117 0.15 -1.49 -11.84
C PHE A 117 -0.79 -1.84 -13.00
N ILE A 118 -1.29 -0.87 -13.78
CA ILE A 118 -2.20 -1.11 -14.92
C ILE A 118 -1.59 -2.01 -16.00
N ASN A 119 -0.25 -2.11 -16.07
CA ASN A 119 0.43 -2.98 -17.01
C ASN A 119 0.26 -4.47 -16.67
N TYR A 120 -0.12 -4.78 -15.42
CA TYR A 120 -0.16 -6.14 -14.89
C TYR A 120 -1.53 -6.52 -14.32
N CYS A 121 -2.35 -5.54 -13.98
CA CYS A 121 -3.66 -5.72 -13.36
C CYS A 121 -4.80 -5.40 -14.32
N SER A 122 -5.97 -5.98 -14.07
CA SER A 122 -7.22 -5.65 -14.75
C SER A 122 -8.42 -5.95 -13.86
N HIS A 123 -9.62 -5.59 -14.31
CA HIS A 123 -10.88 -5.78 -13.58
C HIS A 123 -10.84 -5.18 -12.17
N CYS A 124 -10.28 -3.98 -12.06
CA CYS A 124 -10.16 -3.30 -10.78
C CYS A 124 -11.50 -2.69 -10.34
N VAL A 125 -11.83 -2.86 -9.07
CA VAL A 125 -13.06 -2.37 -8.45
C VAL A 125 -12.77 -1.88 -7.04
N VAL A 126 -13.47 -0.84 -6.60
CA VAL A 126 -13.41 -0.42 -5.21
C VAL A 126 -14.45 -1.20 -4.41
N THR A 127 -13.99 -1.84 -3.34
CA THR A 127 -14.77 -2.60 -2.37
C THR A 127 -14.61 -1.95 -0.98
N HIS A 128 -15.54 -2.24 -0.07
CA HIS A 128 -15.48 -1.79 1.34
C HIS A 128 -15.12 -0.31 1.54
N ARG A 129 -15.61 0.55 0.63
CA ARG A 129 -15.30 1.98 0.52
C ARG A 129 -13.86 2.30 0.12
N THR A 130 -12.81 1.77 0.75
CA THR A 130 -11.42 2.19 0.46
C THR A 130 -10.52 1.10 -0.09
N GLU A 131 -11.00 -0.13 -0.25
CA GLU A 131 -10.18 -1.25 -0.75
C GLU A 131 -10.25 -1.31 -2.28
N LEU A 132 -9.14 -1.11 -2.96
CA LEU A 132 -9.03 -1.38 -4.38
C LEU A 132 -8.69 -2.86 -4.59
N GLY A 133 -9.63 -3.61 -5.16
CA GLY A 133 -9.44 -5.00 -5.57
C GLY A 133 -9.20 -5.11 -7.07
N CYS A 134 -8.21 -5.89 -7.49
CA CYS A 134 -7.84 -6.11 -8.89
C CYS A 134 -7.46 -7.58 -9.16
N ALA A 135 -7.46 -7.99 -10.44
CA ALA A 135 -6.87 -9.24 -10.89
C ALA A 135 -5.50 -8.99 -11.56
N CYS A 136 -4.41 -9.33 -10.87
CA CYS A 136 -3.03 -9.02 -11.27
C CYS A 136 -2.24 -10.26 -11.68
N ALA A 137 -1.44 -10.15 -12.74
CA ALA A 137 -0.60 -11.24 -13.24
C ALA A 137 0.78 -11.27 -12.56
N THR A 138 1.23 -12.45 -12.16
CA THR A 138 2.63 -12.70 -11.78
C THR A 138 3.54 -12.73 -13.01
N LEU A 139 4.86 -12.82 -12.80
CA LEU A 139 5.84 -13.05 -13.88
C LEU A 139 5.59 -14.32 -14.68
N SER A 140 5.01 -15.34 -14.06
CA SER A 140 4.61 -16.57 -14.74
C SER A 140 3.29 -16.46 -15.52
N GLY A 141 2.67 -15.27 -15.53
CA GLY A 141 1.39 -15.00 -16.20
C GLY A 141 0.16 -15.47 -15.43
N VAL A 142 0.32 -16.00 -14.21
CA VAL A 142 -0.80 -16.46 -13.38
C VAL A 142 -1.51 -15.26 -12.78
N ARG A 143 -2.81 -15.11 -13.04
CA ARG A 143 -3.62 -14.03 -12.44
C ARG A 143 -4.06 -14.39 -11.03
N ARG A 144 -3.91 -13.45 -10.10
CA ARG A 144 -4.34 -13.54 -8.71
C ARG A 144 -5.20 -12.33 -8.36
N ASN A 145 -6.17 -12.53 -7.48
CA ASN A 145 -6.89 -11.41 -6.89
C ASN A 145 -5.97 -10.75 -5.86
N ALA A 146 -5.86 -9.43 -5.94
CA ALA A 146 -5.08 -8.60 -5.05
C ALA A 146 -5.93 -7.45 -4.56
N THR A 147 -5.78 -7.08 -3.30
CA THR A 147 -6.52 -5.99 -2.66
C THR A 147 -5.55 -5.09 -1.94
N ILE A 148 -5.78 -3.77 -1.98
CA ILE A 148 -5.01 -2.80 -1.20
C ILE A 148 -5.95 -1.74 -0.62
N ASP A 149 -5.76 -1.37 0.64
CA ASP A 149 -6.52 -0.28 1.27
C ASP A 149 -5.90 1.06 0.90
N LEU A 150 -6.63 1.89 0.16
CA LEU A 150 -6.19 3.21 -0.30
C LEU A 150 -5.88 4.15 0.86
N ASN A 151 -6.46 3.94 2.06
CA ASN A 151 -6.09 4.71 3.25
C ASN A 151 -4.66 4.43 3.73
N GLU A 152 -4.03 3.33 3.33
CA GLU A 152 -2.65 3.07 3.75
C GLU A 152 -1.64 3.96 3.01
N GLY A 153 -1.94 4.41 1.78
CA GLY A 153 -0.95 5.11 0.95
C GLY A 153 -1.47 6.24 0.10
N VAL A 154 -2.72 6.68 0.28
CA VAL A 154 -3.21 7.96 -0.24
C VAL A 154 -3.42 8.93 0.91
N THR A 155 -2.80 10.09 0.83
CA THR A 155 -2.98 11.21 1.76
C THR A 155 -3.61 12.40 1.08
N SER A 156 -4.06 13.37 1.87
CA SER A 156 -4.45 14.68 1.38
C SER A 156 -3.75 15.78 2.15
N VAL A 157 -3.17 16.72 1.40
CA VAL A 157 -2.49 17.91 1.93
C VAL A 157 -3.10 19.11 1.25
N ASN A 158 -3.65 20.03 2.05
CA ASN A 158 -4.29 21.25 1.58
C ASN A 158 -5.27 21.02 0.41
N GLY A 159 -6.22 20.09 0.61
CA GLY A 159 -7.24 19.77 -0.39
C GLY A 159 -6.75 18.97 -1.61
N THR A 160 -5.47 18.63 -1.71
CA THR A 160 -4.91 17.87 -2.83
C THR A 160 -4.55 16.44 -2.40
N LEU A 161 -4.88 15.44 -3.22
CA LEU A 161 -4.53 14.04 -2.99
C LEU A 161 -3.08 13.73 -3.42
N TYR A 162 -2.37 12.92 -2.65
CA TYR A 162 -1.00 12.49 -2.93
C TYR A 162 -0.79 11.01 -2.61
N CYS A 163 0.16 10.36 -3.31
CA CYS A 163 0.72 9.12 -2.83
C CYS A 163 1.52 9.43 -1.55
N ALA A 164 1.23 8.74 -0.45
CA ALA A 164 2.04 8.85 0.76
C ALA A 164 3.44 8.33 0.45
N ASP A 165 4.47 9.13 0.76
CA ASP A 165 5.85 8.67 0.68
C ASP A 165 6.08 7.63 1.77
N ASN A 166 6.01 6.38 1.38
CA ASN A 166 6.14 5.24 2.28
C ASN A 166 7.60 4.82 2.50
N GLY A 167 8.57 5.73 2.28
CA GLY A 167 9.96 5.60 2.72
C GLY A 167 10.56 4.23 2.40
N PHE A 168 10.95 4.05 1.13
CA PHE A 168 11.72 2.88 0.70
C PHE A 168 13.13 2.84 1.32
#